data_AF-A0A9P9U3P0-F1
#
_entry.id   AF-A0A9P9U3P0-F1
#
_cell.length_a   1.000
_cell.length_b   1.000
_cell.length_c   1.000
_cell.angle_alpha   90.00
_cell.angle_beta   90.00
_cell.angle_gamma   90.00
#
_symmetry.space_group_name_H-M   'P 1'
#
loop_
_entity.id
_entity.type
_entity.pdbx_description
1 polymer ?
#
loop_
_entity_poly.entity_id
_entity_poly.type
_entity_poly.pdbx_seq_one_letter_code
_entity_poly.pdbx_strand_id
1 'polypeptide(L)'
;MAACALASARMRDGAPTNGDGGGGSGHGYGYGQENVLVGAGMMPPAQMFFAAAEEALPSPRDLLQCRDFDYLRGVALLALASLQDARIGATQMYIGHYFTMLAVNQWHEANWPGGLDSTEREERRRLYWSFYTLDVYSSIVWDDCIHFQESHAKVEYPTGRNCNETESAPLDSTHWVVGWDYFTDLYRILEHNLSRLRTRSSRFYLMAGESVSTPALNMSSQDRVNELYMALPRIFKQLRPCTGDPAKDIYGFQAANIQASMALLKMVALSLETDHDAERKCSLQVCS
;
A
#
# COMPACT_ATOMS: atom_id res chain seq x y z
N MET A 1 -12.75 -4.05 -15.65
CA MET A 1 -11.79 -5.03 -16.22
C MET A 1 -10.54 -5.20 -15.37
N ALA A 2 -9.79 -4.15 -15.00
CA ALA A 2 -8.56 -4.31 -14.20
C ALA A 2 -8.80 -4.99 -12.83
N ALA A 3 -9.89 -4.67 -12.15
CA ALA A 3 -10.29 -5.36 -10.91
C ALA A 3 -10.55 -6.86 -11.13
N CYS A 4 -11.20 -7.22 -12.25
CA CYS A 4 -11.44 -8.61 -12.63
C CYS A 4 -10.14 -9.35 -12.94
N ALA A 5 -9.16 -8.69 -13.56
CA ALA A 5 -7.84 -9.26 -13.81
C ALA A 5 -7.13 -9.62 -12.49
N LEU A 6 -7.11 -8.69 -11.53
CA LEU A 6 -6.53 -8.91 -10.22
C LEU A 6 -7.27 -10.00 -9.43
N ALA A 7 -8.61 -9.96 -9.41
CA ALA A 7 -9.41 -10.97 -8.73
C ALA A 7 -9.21 -12.37 -9.33
N SER A 8 -9.22 -12.49 -10.67
CA SER A 8 -8.96 -13.74 -11.38
C SER A 8 -7.56 -14.29 -11.09
N ALA A 9 -6.54 -13.42 -11.07
CA ALA A 9 -5.17 -13.82 -10.71
C ALA A 9 -5.08 -14.31 -9.26
N ARG A 10 -5.74 -13.64 -8.32
CA ARG A 10 -5.77 -14.09 -6.92
C ARG A 10 -6.51 -15.42 -6.73
N MET A 11 -7.63 -15.62 -7.44
CA MET A 11 -8.35 -16.90 -7.42
C MET A 11 -7.50 -18.04 -7.99
N ARG A 12 -6.80 -17.79 -9.12
CA ARG A 12 -5.82 -18.74 -9.69
C ARG A 12 -4.75 -19.14 -8.67
N ASP A 13 -4.32 -18.20 -7.83
CA ASP A 13 -3.28 -18.40 -6.82
C ASP A 13 -3.84 -18.90 -5.46
N GLY A 14 -5.11 -19.32 -5.42
CA GLY A 14 -5.71 -19.99 -4.27
C GLY A 14 -6.41 -19.08 -3.25
N ALA A 15 -6.74 -17.84 -3.62
CA ALA A 15 -7.56 -16.98 -2.76
C ALA A 15 -8.97 -17.60 -2.57
N PRO A 16 -9.50 -17.63 -1.33
CA PRO A 16 -10.80 -18.23 -1.05
C PRO A 16 -11.90 -17.47 -1.79
N THR A 17 -12.83 -18.22 -2.38
CA THR A 17 -14.06 -17.64 -2.91
C THR A 17 -15.06 -17.51 -1.76
N ASN A 18 -15.99 -16.54 -1.83
CA ASN A 18 -17.04 -16.35 -0.81
C ASN A 18 -17.92 -17.61 -0.60
N GLY A 19 -17.71 -18.69 -1.36
CA GLY A 19 -18.36 -19.99 -1.22
C GLY A 19 -17.67 -21.06 -0.37
N ASP A 20 -16.39 -20.89 -0.01
CA ASP A 20 -15.61 -21.97 0.63
C ASP A 20 -15.76 -22.04 2.16
N GLY A 21 -16.50 -21.10 2.76
CA GLY A 21 -16.87 -21.12 4.18
C GLY A 21 -18.10 -21.99 4.45
N GLY A 22 -17.90 -23.26 4.75
CA GLY A 22 -18.98 -24.16 5.13
C GLY A 22 -19.70 -23.78 6.43
N GLY A 23 -21.04 -23.86 6.42
CA GLY A 23 -21.84 -24.14 7.62
C GLY A 23 -22.51 -22.96 8.33
N GLY A 24 -23.44 -22.27 7.66
CA GLY A 24 -24.33 -21.31 8.31
C GLY A 24 -25.63 -21.15 7.54
N SER A 25 -26.67 -21.88 7.95
CA SER A 25 -28.05 -21.69 7.48
C SER A 25 -28.55 -20.27 7.82
N GLY A 26 -28.68 -19.41 6.83
CA GLY A 26 -29.24 -18.07 6.97
C GLY A 26 -29.57 -17.43 5.63
N HIS A 27 -30.87 -17.42 5.31
CA HIS A 27 -31.59 -16.76 4.22
C HIS A 27 -30.82 -16.01 3.12
N GLY A 28 -30.94 -16.55 1.90
CA GLY A 28 -30.34 -16.03 0.69
C GLY A 28 -30.91 -14.69 0.22
N TYR A 29 -29.99 -13.76 -0.01
CA TYR A 29 -30.03 -12.88 -1.16
C TYR A 29 -29.03 -13.43 -2.18
N GLY A 30 -29.47 -13.57 -3.43
CA GLY A 30 -28.82 -14.39 -4.46
C GLY A 30 -27.41 -13.94 -4.83
N TYR A 31 -26.41 -14.73 -4.41
CA TYR A 31 -25.06 -14.78 -5.00
C TYR A 31 -24.66 -16.25 -5.29
N GLY A 32 -25.62 -17.09 -5.65
CA GLY A 32 -25.41 -18.51 -5.91
C GLY A 32 -24.81 -18.85 -7.28
N GLN A 33 -24.46 -17.85 -8.10
CA GLN A 33 -24.06 -18.08 -9.50
C GLN A 33 -22.54 -18.01 -9.73
N GLU A 34 -21.76 -17.45 -8.79
CA GLU A 34 -20.28 -17.42 -8.89
C GLU A 34 -19.66 -18.80 -8.65
N ASN A 35 -20.17 -19.57 -7.68
CA ASN A 35 -19.59 -20.88 -7.32
C ASN A 35 -19.75 -21.96 -8.41
N VAL A 36 -20.72 -21.81 -9.32
CA VAL A 36 -20.93 -22.76 -10.44
C VAL A 36 -20.00 -22.46 -11.62
N LEU A 37 -19.61 -21.19 -11.81
CA LEU A 37 -18.75 -20.77 -12.92
C LEU A 37 -17.27 -21.11 -12.69
N VAL A 38 -16.83 -21.13 -11.43
CA VAL A 38 -15.44 -21.42 -11.04
C VAL A 38 -15.10 -22.91 -11.26
N GLY A 39 -16.01 -23.83 -10.92
CA GLY A 39 -15.81 -25.28 -11.13
C GLY A 39 -15.90 -25.74 -12.59
N ALA A 40 -16.47 -24.91 -13.47
CA ALA A 40 -16.74 -25.26 -14.87
C ALA A 40 -15.74 -24.70 -15.89
N GLY A 41 -14.67 -24.01 -15.46
CA GLY A 41 -13.70 -23.39 -16.37
C GLY A 41 -14.28 -22.24 -17.21
N MET A 42 -15.33 -21.57 -16.70
CA MET A 42 -16.14 -20.62 -17.47
C MET A 42 -15.72 -19.15 -17.25
N MET A 43 -14.79 -18.87 -16.33
CA MET A 43 -14.27 -17.53 -16.12
C MET A 43 -13.12 -17.23 -17.10
N PRO A 44 -13.14 -16.09 -17.82
CA PRO A 44 -12.00 -15.69 -18.65
C PRO A 44 -10.69 -15.65 -17.84
N PRO A 45 -9.56 -16.08 -18.41
CA PRO A 45 -8.26 -15.96 -17.77
C PRO A 45 -7.94 -14.51 -17.38
N ALA A 46 -7.18 -14.33 -16.30
CA ALA A 46 -6.74 -13.01 -15.82
C ALA A 46 -6.11 -12.16 -16.94
N GLN A 47 -5.38 -12.80 -17.86
CA GLN A 47 -4.74 -12.14 -19.01
C GLN A 47 -5.75 -11.50 -19.97
N MET A 48 -6.93 -12.10 -20.16
CA MET A 48 -7.97 -11.50 -21.01
C MET A 48 -8.54 -10.24 -20.37
N PHE A 49 -8.81 -10.28 -19.06
CA PHE A 49 -9.26 -9.10 -18.32
C PHE A 49 -8.20 -8.00 -18.28
N PHE A 50 -6.93 -8.39 -18.20
CA PHE A 50 -5.81 -7.47 -18.23
C PHE A 50 -5.72 -6.76 -19.59
N ALA A 51 -5.72 -7.51 -20.70
CA ALA A 51 -5.69 -6.95 -22.05
C ALA A 51 -6.89 -6.02 -22.31
N ALA A 52 -8.10 -6.44 -21.94
CA ALA A 52 -9.29 -5.60 -22.08
C ALA A 52 -9.24 -4.35 -21.20
N ALA A 53 -8.55 -4.39 -20.06
CA ALA A 53 -8.33 -3.21 -19.24
C ALA A 53 -7.32 -2.25 -19.89
N GLU A 54 -6.25 -2.76 -20.49
CA GLU A 54 -5.28 -1.95 -21.25
C GLU A 54 -5.94 -1.27 -22.46
N GLU A 55 -6.77 -2.00 -23.21
CA GLU A 55 -7.51 -1.48 -24.36
C GLU A 55 -8.52 -0.39 -23.96
N ALA A 56 -9.07 -0.47 -22.74
CA ALA A 56 -10.02 0.50 -22.22
C ALA A 56 -9.35 1.77 -21.68
N LEU A 57 -8.04 1.75 -21.42
CA LEU A 57 -7.35 2.96 -20.96
C LEU A 57 -7.22 3.98 -22.11
N PRO A 58 -7.44 5.27 -21.84
CA PRO A 58 -7.12 6.35 -22.76
C PRO A 58 -5.77 6.20 -23.46
N SER A 59 -5.75 6.56 -24.75
CA SER A 59 -4.53 6.49 -25.55
C SER A 59 -3.44 7.40 -24.97
N PRO A 60 -2.14 7.10 -25.17
CA PRO A 60 -1.04 7.95 -24.73
C PRO A 60 -1.15 9.43 -25.16
N ARG A 61 -1.87 9.71 -26.26
CA ARG A 61 -2.07 11.07 -26.78
C ARG A 61 -3.07 11.87 -25.95
N ASP A 62 -3.98 11.20 -25.26
CA ASP A 62 -5.07 11.81 -24.50
C ASP A 62 -4.77 11.86 -22.99
N LEU A 63 -3.59 11.37 -22.56
CA LEU A 63 -3.18 11.31 -21.15
C LEU A 63 -3.32 12.64 -20.42
N LEU A 64 -2.89 13.73 -21.04
CA LEU A 64 -2.94 15.07 -20.43
C LEU A 64 -4.38 15.59 -20.20
N GLN A 65 -5.37 14.99 -20.86
CA GLN A 65 -6.78 15.34 -20.72
C GLN A 65 -7.47 14.45 -19.67
N CYS A 66 -6.81 13.37 -19.22
CA CYS A 66 -7.40 12.41 -18.32
C CYS A 66 -7.32 12.89 -16.86
N ARG A 67 -8.46 13.34 -16.32
CA ARG A 67 -8.60 13.80 -14.92
C ARG A 67 -9.46 12.90 -14.06
N ASP A 68 -9.89 11.77 -14.60
CA ASP A 68 -10.82 10.88 -13.93
C ASP A 68 -10.12 10.09 -12.80
N PHE A 69 -10.80 9.97 -11.67
CA PHE A 69 -10.36 9.12 -10.56
C PHE A 69 -10.33 7.64 -10.97
N ASP A 70 -11.29 7.20 -11.78
CA ASP A 70 -11.37 5.82 -12.24
C ASP A 70 -10.20 5.45 -13.15
N TYR A 71 -9.61 6.43 -13.84
CA TYR A 71 -8.38 6.23 -14.59
C TYR A 71 -7.21 5.85 -13.67
N LEU A 72 -6.98 6.61 -12.60
CA LEU A 72 -5.94 6.25 -11.62
C LEU A 72 -6.21 4.90 -10.99
N ARG A 73 -7.47 4.60 -10.64
CA ARG A 73 -7.83 3.28 -10.09
C ARG A 73 -7.50 2.17 -11.09
N GLY A 74 -7.78 2.39 -12.38
CA GLY A 74 -7.46 1.46 -13.46
C GLY A 74 -5.97 1.20 -13.58
N VAL A 75 -5.17 2.26 -13.66
CA VAL A 75 -3.68 2.18 -13.69
C VAL A 75 -3.17 1.48 -12.42
N ALA A 76 -3.74 1.82 -11.27
CA ALA A 76 -3.34 1.25 -10.00
C ALA A 76 -3.57 -0.26 -9.92
N LEU A 77 -4.74 -0.71 -10.37
CA LEU A 77 -5.11 -2.11 -10.44
C LEU A 77 -4.25 -2.88 -11.46
N LEU A 78 -3.86 -2.27 -12.58
CA LEU A 78 -2.93 -2.88 -13.54
C LEU A 78 -1.52 -3.05 -12.97
N ALA A 79 -1.04 -2.11 -12.16
CA ALA A 79 0.24 -2.29 -11.46
C ALA A 79 0.17 -3.47 -10.48
N LEU A 80 -0.90 -3.57 -9.69
CA LEU A 80 -1.11 -4.67 -8.75
C LEU A 80 -1.28 -6.02 -9.45
N ALA A 81 -2.02 -6.07 -10.56
CA ALA A 81 -2.15 -7.29 -11.36
C ALA A 81 -0.82 -7.70 -12.01
N SER A 82 -0.02 -6.73 -12.45
CA SER A 82 1.35 -6.97 -12.94
C SER A 82 2.26 -7.50 -11.85
N LEU A 83 2.15 -6.95 -10.63
CA LEU A 83 2.89 -7.41 -9.46
C LEU A 83 2.52 -8.86 -9.10
N GLN A 84 1.23 -9.20 -9.12
CA GLN A 84 0.74 -10.56 -8.85
C GLN A 84 1.34 -11.59 -9.82
N ASP A 85 1.49 -11.22 -11.09
CA ASP A 85 2.11 -12.06 -12.13
C ASP A 85 3.64 -11.92 -12.21
N ALA A 86 4.28 -11.24 -11.25
CA ALA A 86 5.71 -10.94 -11.22
C ALA A 86 6.25 -10.25 -12.50
N ARG A 87 5.40 -9.50 -13.21
CA ARG A 87 5.78 -8.69 -14.38
C ARG A 87 6.38 -7.37 -13.90
N ILE A 88 7.63 -7.41 -13.45
CA ILE A 88 8.33 -6.26 -12.81
C ILE A 88 8.34 -5.03 -13.72
N GLY A 89 8.72 -5.19 -15.00
CA GLY A 89 8.76 -4.06 -15.94
C GLY A 89 7.39 -3.41 -16.15
N ALA A 90 6.32 -4.20 -16.23
CA ALA A 90 4.96 -3.67 -16.32
C ALA A 90 4.53 -2.99 -15.01
N THR A 91 4.89 -3.57 -13.86
CA THR A 91 4.63 -2.99 -12.54
C THR A 91 5.24 -1.60 -12.43
N GLN A 92 6.53 -1.45 -12.75
CA GLN A 92 7.21 -0.15 -12.72
C GLN A 92 6.62 0.84 -13.72
N MET A 93 6.28 0.39 -14.93
CA MET A 93 5.61 1.22 -15.93
C MET A 93 4.30 1.82 -15.38
N TYR A 94 3.43 1.01 -14.76
CA TYR A 94 2.16 1.52 -14.23
C TYR A 94 2.32 2.35 -12.95
N ILE A 95 3.31 2.06 -12.10
CA ILE A 95 3.66 2.92 -10.95
C ILE A 95 4.10 4.31 -11.46
N GLY A 96 5.04 4.35 -12.41
CA GLY A 96 5.48 5.61 -13.03
C GLY A 96 4.33 6.35 -13.72
N HIS A 97 3.43 5.62 -14.38
CA HIS A 97 2.23 6.19 -14.99
C HIS A 97 1.32 6.84 -13.94
N TYR A 98 1.03 6.15 -12.84
CA TYR A 98 0.23 6.68 -11.73
C TYR A 98 0.80 8.01 -11.19
N PHE A 99 2.11 8.07 -10.91
CA PHE A 99 2.73 9.30 -10.40
C PHE A 99 2.84 10.42 -11.43
N THR A 100 3.03 10.07 -12.71
CA THR A 100 2.96 11.05 -13.80
C THR A 100 1.59 11.72 -13.82
N MET A 101 0.51 10.94 -13.68
CA MET A 101 -0.85 11.46 -13.64
C MET A 101 -1.13 12.29 -12.39
N LEU A 102 -0.64 11.88 -11.22
CA LEU A 102 -0.71 12.71 -10.00
C LEU A 102 -0.06 14.08 -10.22
N ALA A 103 1.11 14.13 -10.86
CA ALA A 103 1.85 15.35 -11.13
C ALA A 103 1.16 16.24 -12.18
N VAL A 104 0.72 15.65 -13.31
CA VAL A 104 0.00 16.37 -14.38
C VAL A 104 -1.30 16.97 -13.87
N ASN A 105 -2.05 16.22 -13.08
CA ASN A 105 -3.35 16.64 -12.55
C ASN A 105 -3.24 17.50 -11.28
N GLN A 106 -2.01 17.75 -10.77
CA GLN A 106 -1.77 18.48 -9.52
C GLN A 106 -2.63 17.95 -8.39
N TRP A 107 -2.61 16.62 -8.21
CA TRP A 107 -3.61 15.87 -7.46
C TRP A 107 -3.45 15.95 -5.94
N HIS A 108 -3.32 17.17 -5.44
CA HIS A 108 -3.35 17.53 -4.03
C HIS A 108 -4.80 17.62 -3.56
N GLU A 109 -5.04 17.38 -2.28
CA GLU A 109 -6.39 17.38 -1.72
C GLU A 109 -7.10 18.73 -1.90
N ALA A 110 -6.37 19.84 -1.79
CA ALA A 110 -6.88 21.19 -2.06
C ALA A 110 -7.34 21.41 -3.52
N ASN A 111 -6.89 20.57 -4.46
CA ASN A 111 -7.19 20.66 -5.89
C ASN A 111 -8.22 19.61 -6.33
N TRP A 112 -8.76 18.80 -5.43
CA TRP A 112 -9.81 17.84 -5.77
C TRP A 112 -11.07 18.56 -6.25
N PRO A 113 -11.87 17.94 -7.13
CA PRO A 113 -13.15 18.50 -7.54
C PRO A 113 -14.02 18.90 -6.34
N GLY A 114 -14.75 20.01 -6.46
CA GLY A 114 -15.74 20.37 -5.46
C GLY A 114 -16.93 19.40 -5.47
N GLY A 115 -17.63 19.28 -4.35
CA GLY A 115 -18.84 18.46 -4.25
C GLY A 115 -18.62 16.96 -4.09
N LEU A 116 -17.38 16.52 -3.87
CA LEU A 116 -17.11 15.12 -3.52
C LEU A 116 -17.75 14.77 -2.18
N ASP A 117 -18.38 13.60 -2.13
CA ASP A 117 -18.85 13.05 -0.87
C ASP A 117 -17.66 12.60 0.02
N SER A 118 -17.92 12.29 1.29
CA SER A 118 -16.86 11.87 2.21
C SER A 118 -16.28 10.50 1.88
N THR A 119 -17.04 9.61 1.22
CA THR A 119 -16.55 8.28 0.81
C THR A 119 -15.57 8.42 -0.35
N GLU A 120 -15.92 9.19 -1.36
CA GLU A 120 -15.09 9.58 -2.49
C GLU A 120 -13.77 10.23 -2.06
N ARG A 121 -13.82 11.07 -1.02
CA ARG A 121 -12.63 11.67 -0.41
C ARG A 121 -11.74 10.61 0.23
N GLU A 122 -12.33 9.74 1.03
CA GLU A 122 -11.63 8.63 1.70
C GLU A 122 -11.05 7.63 0.69
N GLU A 123 -11.74 7.32 -0.41
CA GLU A 123 -11.21 6.46 -1.48
C GLU A 123 -9.97 7.08 -2.14
N ARG A 124 -9.97 8.39 -2.39
CA ARG A 124 -8.81 9.10 -2.96
C ARG A 124 -7.62 9.09 -2.00
N ARG A 125 -7.84 9.35 -0.70
CA ARG A 125 -6.80 9.25 0.34
C ARG A 125 -6.22 7.84 0.41
N ARG A 126 -7.08 6.81 0.42
CA ARG A 126 -6.66 5.41 0.45
C ARG A 126 -5.86 5.01 -0.78
N LEU A 127 -6.28 5.45 -1.98
CA LEU A 127 -5.54 5.16 -3.20
C LEU A 127 -4.14 5.79 -3.16
N TYR A 128 -4.05 7.07 -2.77
CA TYR A 128 -2.79 7.81 -2.68
C TYR A 128 -1.78 7.09 -1.77
N TRP A 129 -2.16 6.83 -0.52
CA TRP A 129 -1.26 6.21 0.45
C TRP A 129 -0.97 4.72 0.14
N SER A 130 -1.90 4.00 -0.50
CA SER A 130 -1.63 2.65 -1.00
C SER A 130 -0.54 2.64 -2.08
N PHE A 131 -0.57 3.61 -2.99
CA PHE A 131 0.42 3.68 -4.07
C PHE A 131 1.76 4.23 -3.60
N TYR A 132 1.75 5.18 -2.67
CA TYR A 132 2.96 5.63 -2.01
C TYR A 132 3.68 4.45 -1.30
N THR A 133 2.96 3.66 -0.51
CA THR A 133 3.56 2.49 0.17
C THR A 133 4.04 1.43 -0.81
N LEU A 134 3.30 1.19 -1.90
CA LEU A 134 3.72 0.29 -2.99
C LEU A 134 5.00 0.77 -3.67
N ASP A 135 5.14 2.07 -3.92
CA ASP A 135 6.33 2.66 -4.54
C ASP A 135 7.56 2.45 -3.67
N VAL A 136 7.47 2.82 -2.38
CA VAL A 136 8.56 2.61 -1.41
C VAL A 136 8.89 1.12 -1.29
N TYR A 137 7.88 0.24 -1.18
CA TYR A 137 8.09 -1.21 -1.16
C TYR A 137 8.84 -1.70 -2.41
N SER A 138 8.39 -1.31 -3.60
CA SER A 138 8.98 -1.73 -4.87
C SER A 138 10.43 -1.29 -4.99
N SER A 139 10.75 -0.09 -4.50
CA SER A 139 12.10 0.46 -4.47
C SER A 139 13.04 -0.34 -3.56
N ILE A 140 12.53 -0.90 -2.45
CA ILE A 140 13.29 -1.73 -1.52
C ILE A 140 13.55 -3.11 -2.13
N VAL A 141 12.53 -3.73 -2.73
CA VAL A 141 12.62 -5.11 -3.23
C VAL A 141 13.47 -5.21 -4.49
N TRP A 142 13.37 -4.24 -5.39
CA TRP A 142 14.05 -4.28 -6.70
C TRP A 142 15.22 -3.32 -6.83
N ASP A 143 15.57 -2.63 -5.75
CA ASP A 143 16.57 -1.54 -5.73
C ASP A 143 16.29 -0.45 -6.78
N ASP A 144 15.02 -0.14 -7.03
CA ASP A 144 14.59 0.90 -7.98
C ASP A 144 14.46 2.27 -7.29
N CYS A 145 14.21 3.32 -8.06
CA CYS A 145 13.96 4.66 -7.51
C CYS A 145 12.59 4.75 -6.82
N ILE A 146 12.47 5.72 -5.93
CA ILE A 146 11.18 6.14 -5.36
C ILE A 146 10.70 7.28 -6.26
N HIS A 147 9.52 7.12 -6.85
CA HIS A 147 8.97 8.07 -7.81
C HIS A 147 8.47 9.35 -7.14
N PHE A 148 7.92 9.23 -5.93
CA PHE A 148 7.33 10.37 -5.22
C PHE A 148 7.70 10.37 -3.74
N GLN A 149 8.26 11.49 -3.28
CA GLN A 149 8.72 11.65 -1.91
C GLN A 149 7.58 12.06 -0.98
N GLU A 150 7.65 11.61 0.28
CA GLU A 150 6.73 12.02 1.35
C GLU A 150 6.65 13.55 1.50
N SER A 151 7.77 14.27 1.35
CA SER A 151 7.84 15.73 1.51
C SER A 151 6.93 16.49 0.54
N HIS A 152 6.51 15.86 -0.55
CA HIS A 152 5.61 16.41 -1.54
C HIS A 152 4.15 15.97 -1.36
N ALA A 153 3.87 15.11 -0.36
CA ALA A 153 2.52 14.65 -0.06
C ALA A 153 1.66 15.82 0.46
N LYS A 154 0.52 16.03 -0.20
CA LYS A 154 -0.50 17.03 0.20
C LYS A 154 -1.89 16.38 0.26
N VAL A 155 -1.92 15.17 0.80
CA VAL A 155 -3.11 14.35 0.98
C VAL A 155 -3.12 13.91 2.43
N GLU A 156 -4.22 14.13 3.14
CA GLU A 156 -4.35 13.71 4.53
C GLU A 156 -4.45 12.19 4.64
N TYR A 157 -4.23 11.66 5.84
CA TYR A 157 -4.55 10.26 6.12
C TYR A 157 -6.06 10.03 6.01
N PRO A 158 -6.51 8.85 5.53
CA PRO A 158 -7.91 8.48 5.67
C PRO A 158 -8.29 8.40 7.14
N THR A 159 -9.57 8.58 7.41
CA THR A 159 -10.11 8.61 8.78
C THR A 159 -10.98 7.41 9.09
N GLY A 160 -11.34 6.62 8.06
CA GLY A 160 -12.24 5.49 8.22
C GLY A 160 -13.72 5.89 8.31
N ARG A 161 -14.02 7.19 8.18
CA ARG A 161 -15.39 7.69 8.24
C ARG A 161 -16.22 7.24 7.05
N ASN A 162 -17.51 7.04 7.29
CA ASN A 162 -18.48 6.69 6.27
C ASN A 162 -19.24 7.93 5.74
N CYS A 163 -19.95 7.78 4.62
CA CYS A 163 -20.77 8.85 4.01
C CYS A 163 -21.82 9.49 4.94
N ASN A 164 -22.27 8.74 5.94
CA ASN A 164 -23.30 9.14 6.88
C ASN A 164 -22.75 9.81 8.16
N GLU A 165 -21.44 9.86 8.35
CA GLU A 165 -20.80 10.42 9.53
C GLU A 165 -20.40 11.87 9.28
N THR A 166 -20.92 12.78 10.12
CA THR A 166 -20.53 14.19 10.09
C THR A 166 -19.04 14.35 10.43
N GLU A 167 -18.37 15.35 9.85
CA GLU A 167 -16.95 15.64 10.14
C GLU A 167 -16.65 15.93 11.64
N SER A 168 -17.69 16.26 12.42
CA SER A 168 -17.63 16.47 13.87
C SER A 168 -17.77 15.19 14.71
N ALA A 169 -18.09 14.05 14.11
CA ALA A 169 -18.21 12.78 14.83
C ALA A 169 -16.84 12.31 15.36
N PRO A 170 -16.77 11.79 16.60
CA PRO A 170 -15.52 11.30 17.16
C PRO A 170 -14.99 10.13 16.32
N LEU A 171 -13.69 10.16 16.04
CA LEU A 171 -13.03 9.09 15.30
C LEU A 171 -12.93 7.83 16.17
N ASP A 172 -13.26 6.68 15.58
CA ASP A 172 -13.05 5.40 16.24
C ASP A 172 -11.56 5.05 16.25
N SER A 173 -10.93 5.23 17.42
CA SER A 173 -9.53 4.85 17.66
C SER A 173 -9.21 3.37 17.43
N THR A 174 -10.23 2.51 17.31
CA THR A 174 -10.09 1.07 17.04
C THR A 174 -10.47 0.68 15.62
N HIS A 175 -10.82 1.66 14.77
CA HIS A 175 -11.10 1.41 13.36
C HIS A 175 -9.84 0.88 12.66
N TRP A 176 -10.01 -0.09 11.75
CA TRP A 176 -8.88 -0.75 11.09
C TRP A 176 -7.91 0.25 10.43
N VAL A 177 -8.42 1.37 9.91
CA VAL A 177 -7.59 2.39 9.27
C VAL A 177 -6.46 2.91 10.16
N VAL A 178 -6.63 2.94 11.48
CA VAL A 178 -5.59 3.38 12.43
C VAL A 178 -4.35 2.48 12.34
N GLY A 179 -4.53 1.18 12.21
CA GLY A 179 -3.43 0.24 11.97
C GLY A 179 -2.79 0.43 10.60
N TRP A 180 -3.57 0.85 9.60
CA TRP A 180 -3.09 1.11 8.24
C TRP A 180 -2.28 2.42 8.15
N ASP A 181 -2.70 3.46 8.84
CA ASP A 181 -1.98 4.73 8.91
C ASP A 181 -0.65 4.55 9.63
N TYR A 182 -0.64 3.79 10.74
CA TYR A 182 0.61 3.41 11.40
C TYR A 182 1.53 2.59 10.49
N PHE A 183 0.99 1.63 9.74
CA PHE A 183 1.75 0.90 8.72
C PHE A 183 2.33 1.85 7.67
N THR A 184 1.57 2.85 7.24
CA THR A 184 2.04 3.88 6.29
C THR A 184 3.16 4.75 6.88
N ASP A 185 3.07 5.11 8.16
CA ASP A 185 4.15 5.79 8.89
C ASP A 185 5.44 4.95 8.91
N LEU A 186 5.35 3.62 9.02
CA LEU A 186 6.55 2.77 8.91
C LEU A 186 7.21 2.89 7.53
N TYR A 187 6.43 2.98 6.46
CA TYR A 187 6.96 3.17 5.10
C TYR A 187 7.56 4.55 4.87
N ARG A 188 6.99 5.58 5.47
CA ARG A 188 7.56 6.93 5.52
C ARG A 188 8.94 6.96 6.17
N ILE A 189 9.06 6.29 7.33
CA ILE A 189 10.33 6.16 8.03
C ILE A 189 11.31 5.28 7.23
N LEU A 190 10.82 4.24 6.54
CA LEU A 190 11.62 3.44 5.61
C LEU A 190 12.16 4.26 4.43
N GLU A 191 11.35 5.11 3.80
CA GLU A 191 11.77 6.03 2.73
C GLU A 191 12.95 6.88 3.21
N HIS A 192 12.79 7.52 4.38
CA HIS A 192 13.82 8.36 4.98
C HIS A 192 15.14 7.59 5.19
N ASN A 193 15.06 6.40 5.81
CA ASN A 193 16.25 5.60 6.09
C ASN A 193 16.89 5.05 4.79
N LEU A 194 16.09 4.65 3.80
CA LEU A 194 16.57 4.17 2.51
C LEU A 194 17.29 5.27 1.72
N SER A 195 16.75 6.49 1.73
CA SER A 195 17.39 7.67 1.13
C SER A 195 18.77 7.91 1.73
N ARG A 196 18.91 7.80 3.06
CA ARG A 196 20.20 7.91 3.76
C ARG A 196 21.17 6.79 3.37
N LEU A 197 20.70 5.54 3.27
CA LEU A 197 21.53 4.41 2.84
C LEU A 197 22.07 4.62 1.42
N ARG A 198 21.19 5.00 0.49
CA ARG A 198 21.55 5.24 -0.92
C ARG A 198 22.49 6.42 -1.07
N THR A 199 22.27 7.48 -0.31
CA THR A 199 23.15 8.66 -0.27
C THR A 199 24.55 8.27 0.20
N ARG A 200 24.66 7.47 1.27
CA ARG A 200 25.95 6.99 1.79
C ARG A 200 26.70 6.12 0.78
N SER A 201 25.99 5.32 -0.01
CA SER A 201 26.57 4.46 -1.05
C SER A 201 26.83 5.19 -2.38
N SER A 202 26.31 6.41 -2.56
CA SER A 202 26.39 7.12 -3.82
C SER A 202 27.76 7.76 -4.05
N ARG A 203 28.41 7.37 -5.15
CA ARG A 203 29.66 8.00 -5.63
C ARG A 203 29.46 9.38 -6.25
N PHE A 204 28.21 9.76 -6.51
CA PHE A 204 27.83 11.02 -7.16
C PHE A 204 27.17 12.00 -6.20
N TYR A 205 27.13 11.70 -4.90
CA TYR A 205 26.58 12.63 -3.92
C TYR A 205 27.49 13.85 -3.81
N LEU A 206 26.98 15.02 -4.21
CA LEU A 206 27.76 16.26 -4.30
C LEU A 206 28.35 16.71 -2.95
N MET A 207 27.71 16.33 -1.84
CA MET A 207 28.19 16.62 -0.48
C MET A 207 28.90 15.41 0.15
N ALA A 208 29.42 14.48 -0.66
CA ALA A 208 30.18 13.33 -0.17
C ALA A 208 31.44 13.81 0.58
N GLY A 209 31.39 13.76 1.92
CA GLY A 209 32.49 14.18 2.80
C GLY A 209 32.06 15.19 3.87
N GLU A 210 30.98 15.94 3.65
CA GLU A 210 30.34 16.68 4.73
C GLU A 210 29.38 15.74 5.43
N SER A 211 29.80 15.22 6.59
CA SER A 211 28.84 14.71 7.57
C SER A 211 27.89 15.86 7.87
N VAL A 212 26.78 15.95 7.16
CA VAL A 212 25.64 16.76 7.56
C VAL A 212 25.13 16.08 8.82
N SER A 213 25.77 16.44 9.94
CA SER A 213 25.24 16.31 11.27
C SER A 213 23.96 17.14 11.24
N THR A 214 22.87 16.50 10.88
CA THR A 214 21.54 17.05 11.04
C THR A 214 21.47 17.45 12.52
N PRO A 215 21.15 18.71 12.84
CA PRO A 215 21.27 19.21 14.21
C PRO A 215 20.51 18.28 15.16
N ALA A 216 21.11 18.06 16.33
CA ALA A 216 20.80 17.05 17.35
C ALA A 216 19.42 17.23 18.06
N LEU A 217 18.39 17.62 17.32
CA LEU A 217 17.01 17.76 17.78
C LEU A 217 16.09 16.64 17.26
N ASN A 218 16.58 15.78 16.36
CA ASN A 218 15.76 14.74 15.74
C ASN A 218 15.85 13.44 16.55
N MET A 219 14.75 13.10 17.20
CA MET A 219 14.45 11.74 17.68
C MET A 219 14.93 10.71 16.66
N SER A 220 15.67 9.67 17.09
CA SER A 220 16.10 8.61 16.18
C SER A 220 14.89 8.02 15.47
N SER A 221 15.03 7.62 14.20
CA SER A 221 13.98 6.88 13.49
C SER A 221 13.44 5.72 14.34
N GLN A 222 14.31 5.06 15.09
CA GLN A 222 13.95 3.96 15.99
C GLN A 222 13.14 4.41 17.21
N ASP A 223 13.50 5.56 17.80
CA ASP A 223 12.78 6.13 18.93
C ASP A 223 11.37 6.54 18.49
N ARG A 224 11.25 7.16 17.31
CA ARG A 224 9.95 7.55 16.73
C ARG A 224 9.06 6.34 16.49
N VAL A 225 9.60 5.26 15.94
CA VAL A 225 8.87 4.00 15.76
C VAL A 225 8.39 3.45 17.10
N ASN A 226 9.24 3.46 18.12
CA ASN A 226 8.89 2.98 19.45
C ASN A 226 7.76 3.81 20.07
N GLU A 227 7.82 5.14 19.98
CA GLU A 227 6.76 6.05 20.45
C GLU A 227 5.42 5.76 19.75
N LEU A 228 5.43 5.74 18.40
CA LEU A 228 4.23 5.45 17.61
C LEU A 228 3.70 4.05 17.92
N TYR A 229 4.58 3.06 18.07
CA TYR A 229 4.18 1.69 18.43
C TYR A 229 3.56 1.66 19.81
N MET A 230 4.09 2.37 20.81
CA MET A 230 3.51 2.40 22.15
C MET A 230 2.11 3.00 22.15
N ALA A 231 1.88 4.06 21.37
CA ALA A 231 0.57 4.70 21.20
C ALA A 231 -0.45 3.83 20.44
N LEU A 232 0.02 2.88 19.61
CA LEU A 232 -0.86 2.03 18.81
C LEU A 232 -1.77 1.14 19.69
N PRO A 233 -3.09 1.05 19.39
CA PRO A 233 -4.01 0.18 20.10
C PRO A 233 -3.59 -1.28 20.11
N ARG A 234 -3.87 -1.99 21.21
CA ARG A 234 -3.42 -3.37 21.44
C ARG A 234 -3.93 -4.37 20.39
N ILE A 235 -5.07 -4.08 19.77
CA ILE A 235 -5.65 -4.93 18.70
C ILE A 235 -4.73 -5.07 17.48
N PHE A 236 -3.92 -4.05 17.18
CA PHE A 236 -2.97 -4.06 16.06
C PHE A 236 -1.59 -4.63 16.43
N LYS A 237 -1.39 -5.02 17.68
CA LYS A 237 -0.12 -5.61 18.18
C LYS A 237 -0.18 -7.13 18.28
N GLN A 238 -1.38 -7.71 18.21
CA GLN A 238 -1.62 -9.13 18.46
C GLN A 238 -1.87 -9.86 17.14
N LEU A 239 -1.02 -10.85 16.85
CA LEU A 239 -1.32 -11.82 15.81
C LEU A 239 -2.53 -12.66 16.23
N ARG A 240 -3.53 -12.73 15.35
CA ARG A 240 -4.73 -13.53 15.55
C ARG A 240 -4.84 -14.54 14.41
N PRO A 241 -5.31 -15.77 14.69
CA PRO A 241 -5.53 -16.75 13.63
C PRO A 241 -6.59 -16.23 12.66
N CYS A 242 -6.45 -16.59 11.39
CA CYS A 242 -7.44 -16.29 10.36
C CYS A 242 -8.75 -17.02 10.68
N THR A 243 -9.86 -16.27 10.72
CA THR A 243 -11.19 -16.74 11.06
C THR A 243 -12.08 -16.99 9.84
N GLY A 244 -11.67 -16.50 8.66
CA GLY A 244 -12.45 -16.51 7.43
C GLY A 244 -13.44 -15.34 7.31
N ASP A 245 -13.53 -14.50 8.34
CA ASP A 245 -14.36 -13.30 8.36
C ASP A 245 -13.48 -12.06 8.10
N PRO A 246 -13.55 -11.42 6.91
CA PRO A 246 -12.70 -10.29 6.56
C PRO A 246 -12.75 -9.14 7.56
N ALA A 247 -13.90 -8.92 8.22
CA ALA A 247 -14.07 -7.85 9.20
C ALA A 247 -13.26 -8.10 10.49
N LYS A 248 -12.98 -9.37 10.81
CA LYS A 248 -12.13 -9.76 11.95
C LYS A 248 -10.68 -9.96 11.54
N ASP A 249 -10.48 -10.53 10.36
CA ASP A 249 -9.16 -10.93 9.87
C ASP A 249 -8.30 -9.73 9.45
N ILE A 250 -8.92 -8.60 9.10
CA ILE A 250 -8.21 -7.35 8.78
C ILE A 250 -7.26 -6.93 9.91
N TYR A 251 -7.66 -7.09 11.18
CA TYR A 251 -6.83 -6.73 12.32
C TYR A 251 -5.62 -7.65 12.48
N GLY A 252 -5.80 -8.96 12.25
CA GLY A 252 -4.71 -9.93 12.27
C GLY A 252 -3.73 -9.70 11.12
N PHE A 253 -4.26 -9.42 9.92
CA PHE A 253 -3.47 -9.05 8.74
C PHE A 253 -2.65 -7.79 8.97
N GLN A 254 -3.25 -6.75 9.57
CA GLN A 254 -2.54 -5.53 9.91
C GLN A 254 -1.46 -5.75 10.96
N ALA A 255 -1.74 -6.52 12.01
CA ALA A 255 -0.72 -6.86 13.00
C ALA A 255 0.47 -7.59 12.36
N ALA A 256 0.22 -8.52 11.44
CA ALA A 256 1.27 -9.22 10.69
C ALA A 256 2.09 -8.25 9.82
N ASN A 257 1.43 -7.39 9.05
CA ASN A 257 2.10 -6.40 8.22
C ASN A 257 2.95 -5.43 9.05
N ILE A 258 2.42 -4.96 10.18
CA ILE A 258 3.14 -4.09 11.11
C ILE A 258 4.40 -4.79 11.62
N GLN A 259 4.29 -6.03 12.09
CA GLN A 259 5.45 -6.76 12.60
C GLN A 259 6.51 -6.99 11.51
N ALA A 260 6.10 -7.38 10.31
CA ALA A 260 6.99 -7.57 9.17
C ALA A 260 7.71 -6.26 8.78
N SER A 261 6.96 -5.16 8.67
CA SER A 261 7.53 -3.85 8.33
C SER A 261 8.44 -3.31 9.44
N MET A 262 8.13 -3.54 10.71
CA MET A 262 9.02 -3.22 11.82
C MET A 262 10.33 -4.02 11.76
N ALA A 263 10.27 -5.30 11.41
CA ALA A 263 11.47 -6.11 11.23
C ALA A 263 12.33 -5.60 10.07
N LEU A 264 11.72 -5.29 8.93
CA LEU A 264 12.40 -4.68 7.79
C LEU A 264 13.08 -3.35 8.19
N LEU A 265 12.36 -2.49 8.91
CA LEU A 265 12.89 -1.21 9.36
C LEU A 265 14.09 -1.36 10.29
N LYS A 266 14.08 -2.35 11.19
CA LYS A 266 15.24 -2.68 12.02
C LYS A 266 16.43 -3.14 11.18
N MET A 267 16.23 -3.97 10.16
CA MET A 267 17.30 -4.40 9.26
C MET A 267 17.93 -3.23 8.48
N VAL A 268 17.09 -2.30 8.02
CA VAL A 268 17.51 -1.06 7.34
C VAL A 268 18.27 -0.14 8.32
N ALA A 269 17.77 0.04 9.53
CA ALA A 269 18.40 0.86 10.57
C ALA A 269 19.78 0.31 10.99
N LEU A 270 19.89 -1.01 11.23
CA LEU A 270 21.18 -1.66 11.48
C LEU A 270 22.15 -1.51 10.33
N SER A 271 21.66 -1.39 9.09
CA SER A 271 22.52 -1.14 7.94
C SER A 271 23.05 0.31 7.92
N LEU A 272 22.38 1.25 8.56
CA LEU A 272 22.85 2.62 8.74
C LEU A 272 23.90 2.75 9.85
N GLU A 273 23.90 1.86 10.84
CA GLU A 273 24.93 1.80 11.89
C GLU A 273 26.30 1.47 11.29
N THR A 274 27.34 2.14 11.81
CA THR A 274 28.74 2.01 11.35
C THR A 274 29.42 0.73 11.82
N ASP A 275 28.89 0.07 12.85
CA ASP A 275 29.46 -1.16 13.41
C ASP A 275 28.73 -2.37 12.80
N HIS A 276 29.28 -2.86 11.69
CA HIS A 276 28.66 -3.90 10.87
C HIS A 276 28.83 -5.29 11.49
N ASP A 277 27.93 -5.66 12.39
CA ASP A 277 27.82 -7.05 12.85
C ASP A 277 26.77 -7.81 12.02
N ALA A 278 27.22 -8.65 11.09
CA ALA A 278 26.35 -9.45 10.24
C ALA A 278 25.50 -10.44 11.06
N GLU A 279 25.98 -10.90 12.22
CA GLU A 279 25.26 -11.82 13.10
C GLU A 279 24.03 -11.16 13.74
N ARG A 280 24.10 -9.86 14.04
CA ARG A 280 22.95 -9.08 14.53
C ARG A 280 21.85 -8.93 13.48
N LYS A 281 22.19 -8.86 12.19
CA LYS A 281 21.18 -8.80 11.11
C LYS A 281 20.47 -10.14 10.95
N CYS A 282 21.20 -11.25 11.04
CA CYS A 282 20.64 -12.60 10.94
C CYS A 282 19.76 -12.96 12.15
N SER A 283 20.10 -12.52 13.36
CA SER A 283 19.30 -12.82 14.56
C SER A 283 17.91 -12.17 14.57
N LEU A 284 17.70 -11.08 13.82
CA LEU A 284 16.38 -10.46 13.65
C LEU A 284 15.41 -11.28 12.78
N GLN A 285 15.91 -12.18 11.93
CA GLN A 285 15.07 -13.07 11.09
C GLN A 285 14.62 -14.33 11.83
N VAL A 286 15.20 -14.63 12.99
CA VAL A 286 14.99 -15.91 13.71
C VAL A 286 13.99 -15.80 14.87
N CYS A 287 13.60 -14.57 15.25
CA CYS A 287 12.58 -14.34 16.29
C CYS A 287 11.29 -13.78 15.67
N SER A 288 10.58 -14.64 14.94
CA SER A 288 9.17 -14.45 14.55
C SER A 288 8.40 -15.71 14.91
#